data_AF-A0A7C1N0D8-F1
#
_entry.id   AF-A0A7C1N0D8-F1
#
_cell.length_a   1.000
_cell.length_b   1.000
_cell.length_c   1.000
_cell.angle_alpha   90.00
_cell.angle_beta   90.00
_cell.angle_gamma   90.00
#
_symmetry.space_group_name_H-M   'P 1'
#
loop_
_entity.id
_entity.type
_entity.pdbx_description
1 polymer ?
#
loop_
_entity_poly.entity_id
_entity_poly.type
_entity_poly.pdbx_seq_one_letter_code
_entity_poly.pdbx_strand_id
1 'polypeptide(L)'
;QKNGHPYSSVGRLLKERIPPEDMSLQSIKAYLHEHPDEVRGILNYNKSYTFFREVEAGPIGYIDVPLTPGRSIAMDRRLVPQGGLAFIETEFPLIDNGEIIGWRPVRRFVLVQDTGGAITGHGRVDIFTGRGEDAEITAGHLKQKGRVFLLVAKKEYLAECLSEKN
;
A
#
# COMPACT_ATOMS: atom_id res chain seq x y z
N GLN A 1 4.28 -14.05 -3.60
CA GLN A 1 4.22 -14.31 -5.07
C GLN A 1 2.76 -14.28 -5.51
N LYS A 2 2.44 -14.13 -6.81
CA LYS A 2 1.04 -14.14 -7.28
C LYS A 2 0.85 -14.92 -8.57
N ASN A 3 -0.38 -15.40 -8.81
CA ASN A 3 -0.74 -16.23 -9.97
C ASN A 3 -0.85 -15.48 -11.33
N GLY A 4 -0.45 -14.21 -11.40
CA GLY A 4 -0.40 -13.44 -12.65
C GLY A 4 -1.73 -12.80 -13.10
N HIS A 5 -2.88 -13.22 -12.56
CA HIS A 5 -4.16 -12.60 -12.90
C HIS A 5 -4.27 -11.15 -12.39
N PRO A 6 -5.00 -10.27 -13.09
CA PRO A 6 -5.26 -8.91 -12.61
C PRO A 6 -6.13 -8.93 -11.35
N TYR A 7 -5.91 -7.95 -10.48
CA TYR A 7 -6.73 -7.77 -9.28
C TYR A 7 -8.11 -7.21 -9.64
N SER A 8 -9.16 -7.80 -9.08
CA SER A 8 -10.53 -7.30 -9.17
C SER A 8 -11.04 -6.96 -7.78
N SER A 9 -11.54 -5.73 -7.60
CA SER A 9 -11.99 -5.24 -6.29
C SER A 9 -13.32 -5.88 -5.89
N VAL A 10 -13.30 -6.63 -4.79
CA VAL A 10 -14.51 -7.18 -4.14
C VAL A 10 -15.44 -6.05 -3.68
N GLY A 11 -14.90 -4.97 -3.09
CA GLY A 11 -15.72 -3.82 -2.71
C GLY A 11 -16.44 -3.18 -3.90
N ARG A 12 -15.85 -3.20 -5.10
CA ARG A 12 -16.55 -2.72 -6.32
C ARG A 12 -17.72 -3.61 -6.70
N LEU A 13 -17.59 -4.94 -6.54
CA LEU A 13 -18.67 -5.89 -6.78
C LEU A 13 -19.84 -5.67 -5.80
N LEU A 14 -19.54 -5.30 -4.56
CA LEU A 14 -20.53 -5.13 -3.49
C LEU A 14 -21.18 -3.74 -3.43
N LYS A 15 -20.92 -2.84 -4.39
CA LYS A 15 -21.43 -1.46 -4.35
C LYS A 15 -22.96 -1.33 -4.35
N GLU A 16 -23.67 -2.32 -4.88
CA GLU A 16 -25.13 -2.35 -4.87
C GLU A 16 -25.70 -2.92 -3.56
N ARG A 17 -24.84 -3.48 -2.71
CA ARG A 17 -25.22 -4.15 -1.44
C ARG A 17 -24.75 -3.38 -0.22
N ILE A 18 -23.61 -2.68 -0.35
CA ILE A 18 -23.02 -1.84 0.69
C ILE A 18 -22.87 -0.43 0.10
N PRO A 19 -23.50 0.59 0.71
CA PRO A 19 -23.37 1.97 0.28
C PRO A 19 -21.90 2.41 0.19
N PRO A 20 -21.52 3.26 -0.79
CA PRO A 20 -20.15 3.72 -0.96
C PRO A 20 -19.51 4.37 0.29
N GLU A 21 -20.31 5.09 1.07
CA GLU A 21 -19.94 5.73 2.33
C GLU A 21 -19.53 4.72 3.41
N ASP A 22 -20.17 3.56 3.42
CA ASP A 22 -19.93 2.49 4.39
C ASP A 22 -18.94 1.43 3.86
N MET A 23 -18.44 1.60 2.63
CA MET A 23 -17.55 0.63 1.98
C MET A 23 -16.19 0.56 2.68
N SER A 24 -16.05 -0.40 3.60
CA SER A 24 -14.85 -0.68 4.38
C SER A 24 -14.53 -2.17 4.41
N LEU A 25 -13.31 -2.54 4.84
CA LEU A 25 -12.95 -3.95 5.02
C LEU A 25 -13.84 -4.62 6.07
N GLN A 26 -14.19 -3.87 7.12
CA GLN A 26 -15.08 -4.29 8.20
C GLN A 26 -16.48 -4.59 7.68
N SER A 27 -17.06 -3.67 6.89
CA SER A 27 -18.39 -3.84 6.29
C SER A 27 -18.41 -5.01 5.29
N ILE A 28 -17.35 -5.19 4.49
CA ILE A 28 -17.22 -6.34 3.58
C ILE A 28 -17.16 -7.65 4.37
N LYS A 29 -16.38 -7.71 5.47
CA LYS A 29 -16.32 -8.89 6.33
C LYS A 29 -17.68 -9.20 6.95
N ALA A 30 -18.37 -8.19 7.50
CA ALA A 30 -19.69 -8.35 8.09
C ALA A 30 -20.69 -8.92 7.07
N TYR A 31 -20.75 -8.33 5.87
CA TYR A 31 -21.60 -8.82 4.79
C TYR A 31 -21.33 -10.28 4.43
N LEU A 32 -20.04 -10.68 4.30
CA LEU A 32 -19.66 -12.05 4.00
C LEU A 32 -20.01 -13.04 5.13
N HIS A 33 -19.98 -12.60 6.38
CA HIS A 33 -20.41 -13.42 7.52
C HIS A 33 -21.93 -13.63 7.54
N GLU A 34 -22.69 -12.62 7.14
CA GLU A 34 -24.15 -12.68 7.05
C GLU A 34 -24.66 -13.48 5.84
N HIS A 35 -23.85 -13.61 4.78
CA HIS A 35 -24.21 -14.27 3.50
C HIS A 35 -23.22 -15.41 3.15
N PRO A 36 -23.12 -16.47 3.98
CA PRO A 36 -22.11 -17.53 3.82
C PRO A 36 -22.20 -18.28 2.48
N ASP A 37 -23.41 -18.38 1.92
CA ASP A 37 -23.73 -18.99 0.63
C ASP A 37 -23.19 -18.19 -0.57
N GLU A 38 -23.05 -16.88 -0.45
CA GLU A 38 -22.49 -16.03 -1.51
C GLU A 38 -20.96 -15.92 -1.48
N VAL A 39 -20.32 -16.24 -0.35
CA VAL A 39 -18.88 -16.02 -0.09
C VAL A 39 -18.01 -16.54 -1.22
N ARG A 40 -18.25 -17.78 -1.67
CA ARG A 40 -17.42 -18.41 -2.71
C ARG A 40 -17.52 -17.66 -4.03
N GLY A 41 -18.73 -17.22 -4.42
CA GLY A 41 -18.93 -16.45 -5.65
C GLY A 41 -18.24 -15.09 -5.59
N ILE A 42 -18.42 -14.39 -4.46
CA ILE A 42 -17.85 -13.07 -4.24
C ILE A 42 -16.32 -13.10 -4.22
N LEU A 43 -15.71 -14.04 -3.49
CA LEU A 43 -14.25 -14.13 -3.40
C LEU A 43 -13.62 -14.59 -4.72
N ASN A 44 -14.27 -15.50 -5.46
CA ASN A 44 -13.79 -15.98 -6.76
C ASN A 44 -13.89 -14.93 -7.89
N TYR A 45 -14.65 -13.85 -7.69
CA TYR A 45 -14.63 -12.71 -8.60
C TYR A 45 -13.22 -12.15 -8.77
N ASN A 46 -12.43 -12.11 -7.68
CA ASN A 46 -11.02 -11.77 -7.75
C ASN A 46 -10.17 -12.99 -8.10
N LYS A 47 -9.85 -13.15 -9.39
CA LYS A 47 -8.98 -14.25 -9.87
C LYS A 47 -7.52 -14.11 -9.42
N SER A 48 -7.10 -12.94 -8.93
CA SER A 48 -5.75 -12.74 -8.41
C SER A 48 -5.57 -13.49 -7.08
N TYR A 49 -4.58 -14.37 -7.02
CA TYR A 49 -4.25 -15.15 -5.82
C TYR A 49 -2.81 -14.88 -5.38
N THR A 50 -2.62 -14.72 -4.07
CA THR A 50 -1.32 -14.46 -3.44
C THR A 50 -0.82 -15.72 -2.73
N PHE A 51 0.41 -16.12 -3.05
CA PHE A 51 1.14 -17.19 -2.37
C PHE A 51 2.12 -16.61 -1.36
N PHE A 52 2.20 -17.25 -0.20
CA PHE A 52 3.03 -16.85 0.93
C PHE A 52 4.19 -17.81 1.13
N ARG A 53 5.25 -17.30 1.75
CA ARG A 53 6.36 -18.09 2.31
C ARG A 53 6.65 -17.55 3.70
N GLU A 54 7.15 -18.40 4.58
CA GLU A 54 7.58 -17.98 5.90
C GLU A 54 8.90 -17.19 5.81
N VAL A 55 8.99 -16.14 6.63
CA VAL A 55 10.14 -15.24 6.71
C VAL A 55 10.29 -14.77 8.17
N GLU A 56 11.50 -14.81 8.70
CA GLU A 56 11.78 -14.40 10.09
C GLU A 56 11.90 -12.88 10.24
N ALA A 57 12.50 -12.21 9.26
CA ALA A 57 12.94 -10.81 9.36
C ALA A 57 11.85 -9.74 9.07
N GLY A 58 10.58 -10.12 8.94
CA GLY A 58 9.50 -9.19 8.60
C GLY A 58 9.05 -9.28 7.13
N PRO A 59 8.10 -8.42 6.71
CA PRO A 59 7.62 -8.43 5.33
C PRO A 59 8.75 -7.98 4.39
N ILE A 60 8.97 -8.76 3.35
CA ILE A 60 9.92 -8.46 2.29
C ILE A 60 9.15 -7.84 1.13
N GLY A 61 9.55 -6.64 0.73
CA GLY A 61 8.92 -5.88 -0.34
C GLY A 61 9.17 -6.47 -1.73
N TYR A 62 8.56 -5.86 -2.74
CA TYR A 62 8.74 -6.22 -4.14
C TYR A 62 10.21 -6.29 -4.61
N ILE A 63 11.10 -5.46 -4.05
CA ILE A 63 12.52 -5.43 -4.45
C ILE A 63 13.41 -6.38 -3.63
N ASP A 64 12.82 -7.33 -2.91
CA ASP A 64 13.49 -8.33 -2.07
C ASP A 64 14.29 -7.74 -0.89
N VAL A 65 13.83 -6.61 -0.36
CA VAL A 65 14.38 -6.00 0.86
C VAL A 65 13.31 -5.91 1.96
N PRO A 66 13.69 -5.97 3.25
CA PRO A 66 12.76 -5.76 4.35
C PRO A 66 12.10 -4.37 4.29
N LEU A 67 10.80 -4.32 4.59
CA LEU A 67 10.06 -3.06 4.69
C LEU A 67 10.27 -2.42 6.06
N THR A 68 10.54 -1.12 6.06
CA THR A 68 10.73 -0.28 7.24
C THR A 68 9.46 0.52 7.50
N PRO A 69 8.84 0.38 8.69
CA PRO A 69 7.63 1.11 9.06
C PRO A 69 7.77 2.63 8.89
N GLY A 70 6.78 3.24 8.22
CA GLY A 70 6.73 4.67 7.92
C GLY A 70 7.84 5.19 7.01
N ARG A 71 8.62 4.30 6.38
CA ARG A 71 9.75 4.62 5.49
C ARG A 71 9.68 3.88 4.15
N SER A 72 9.00 2.74 4.09
CA SER A 72 8.74 2.03 2.85
C SER A 72 7.37 2.38 2.30
N ILE A 73 7.30 2.60 0.99
CA ILE A 73 6.05 2.83 0.28
C ILE A 73 5.88 1.88 -0.90
N ALA A 74 4.63 1.57 -1.21
CA ALA A 74 4.22 0.94 -2.45
C ALA A 74 3.70 2.00 -3.45
N MET A 75 4.16 1.87 -4.69
CA MET A 75 3.73 2.69 -5.82
C MET A 75 3.59 1.84 -7.09
N ASP A 76 3.04 2.43 -8.15
CA ASP A 76 2.91 1.76 -9.45
C ASP A 76 4.27 1.57 -10.11
N ARG A 77 4.78 0.32 -10.12
CA ARG A 77 6.08 -0.05 -10.68
C ARG A 77 6.28 0.29 -12.16
N ARG A 78 5.20 0.59 -12.89
CA ARG A 78 5.25 0.99 -14.30
C ARG A 78 5.62 2.46 -14.47
N LEU A 79 5.44 3.26 -13.41
CA LEU A 79 5.55 4.71 -13.44
C LEU A 79 6.76 5.23 -12.67
N VAL A 80 7.24 4.48 -11.68
CA VAL A 80 8.32 4.92 -10.80
C VAL A 80 9.45 3.90 -10.71
N PRO A 81 10.71 4.35 -10.61
CA PRO A 81 11.85 3.46 -10.43
C PRO A 81 11.77 2.74 -9.09
N GLN A 82 12.04 1.44 -9.11
CA GLN A 82 12.14 0.61 -7.92
C GLN A 82 13.34 1.06 -7.06
N GLY A 83 13.16 1.10 -5.75
CA GLY A 83 14.14 1.65 -4.82
C GLY A 83 14.28 3.17 -4.86
N GLY A 84 13.46 3.87 -5.64
CA GLY A 84 13.52 5.33 -5.78
C GLY A 84 13.33 6.05 -4.44
N LEU A 85 14.12 7.11 -4.23
CA LEU A 85 13.96 8.02 -3.10
C LEU A 85 12.80 8.97 -3.37
N ALA A 86 11.88 9.06 -2.41
CA ALA A 86 10.76 9.98 -2.48
C ALA A 86 10.65 10.81 -1.20
N PHE A 87 10.06 11.99 -1.32
CA PHE A 87 9.63 12.81 -0.18
C PHE A 87 8.11 12.90 -0.18
N ILE A 88 7.50 12.55 0.94
CA ILE A 88 6.04 12.61 1.11
C ILE A 88 5.64 13.73 2.05
N GLU A 89 4.47 14.29 1.79
CA GLU A 89 3.78 15.21 2.69
C GLU A 89 2.32 14.79 2.80
N THR A 90 1.91 14.39 3.98
CA THR A 90 0.54 13.91 4.26
C THR A 90 0.25 14.05 5.75
N GLU A 91 -0.82 13.42 6.25
CA GLU A 91 -1.17 13.39 7.66
C GLU A 91 -1.28 11.96 8.16
N PHE A 92 -0.84 11.72 9.39
CA PHE A 92 -1.00 10.46 10.08
C PHE A 92 -1.95 10.67 11.27
N PRO A 93 -2.79 9.67 11.60
CA PRO A 93 -3.57 9.73 12.83
C PRO A 93 -2.66 9.76 14.05
N LEU A 94 -3.11 10.49 15.07
CA LEU A 94 -2.64 10.36 16.44
C LEU A 94 -3.53 9.33 17.12
N ILE A 95 -2.91 8.30 17.68
CA ILE A 95 -3.61 7.20 18.33
C ILE A 95 -3.29 7.24 19.81
N ASP A 96 -4.33 7.14 20.65
CA ASP A 96 -4.22 6.96 22.10
C ASP A 96 -5.22 5.88 22.51
N ASN A 97 -4.75 4.86 23.23
CA ASN A 97 -5.55 3.70 23.65
C ASN A 97 -6.43 3.08 22.53
N GLY A 98 -5.88 2.94 21.32
CA GLY A 98 -6.59 2.34 20.19
C GLY A 98 -7.59 3.28 19.49
N GLU A 99 -7.71 4.53 19.92
CA GLU A 99 -8.63 5.51 19.32
C GLU A 99 -7.87 6.63 18.61
N ILE A 100 -8.42 7.09 17.48
CA ILE A 100 -7.88 8.23 16.75
C ILE A 100 -8.32 9.51 17.46
N ILE A 101 -7.38 10.16 18.15
CA ILE A 101 -7.63 11.42 18.88
C ILE A 101 -7.32 12.67 18.05
N GLY A 102 -6.77 12.50 16.85
CA GLY A 102 -6.47 13.61 15.96
C GLY A 102 -5.59 13.21 14.79
N TRP A 103 -5.08 14.21 14.09
CA TRP A 103 -4.20 14.04 12.92
C TRP A 103 -2.99 14.95 13.06
N ARG A 104 -1.84 14.46 12.62
CA ARG A 104 -0.60 15.24 12.59
C ARG A 104 0.01 15.29 11.19
N PRO A 105 0.57 16.43 10.77
CA PRO A 105 1.30 16.50 9.52
C PRO A 105 2.57 15.64 9.59
N VAL A 106 2.84 14.93 8.50
CA VAL A 106 4.02 14.10 8.30
C VAL A 106 4.70 14.53 7.02
N ARG A 107 5.97 14.91 7.13
CA ARG A 107 6.85 15.22 6.01
C ARG A 107 8.14 14.45 6.17
N ARG A 108 8.45 13.53 5.25
CA ARG A 108 9.64 12.66 5.39
C ARG A 108 10.09 12.05 4.08
N PHE A 109 11.35 11.66 4.07
CA PHE A 109 11.91 10.77 3.06
C PHE A 109 11.46 9.32 3.28
N VAL A 110 11.12 8.67 2.17
CA VAL A 110 10.69 7.28 2.04
C VAL A 110 11.33 6.64 0.81
N LEU A 111 11.27 5.32 0.72
CA LEU A 111 11.79 4.54 -0.40
C LEU A 111 10.67 3.74 -1.06
N VAL A 112 10.66 3.70 -2.39
CA VAL A 112 9.75 2.86 -3.18
C VAL A 112 10.25 1.42 -3.17
N GLN A 113 9.91 0.67 -2.13
CA GLN A 113 10.40 -0.70 -1.91
C GLN A 113 9.36 -1.78 -2.20
N ASP A 114 8.11 -1.38 -2.46
CA ASP A 114 7.03 -2.33 -2.70
C ASP A 114 6.08 -1.89 -3.84
N THR A 115 5.15 -2.76 -4.20
CA THR A 115 4.09 -2.49 -5.18
C THR A 115 2.83 -3.29 -4.84
N GLY A 116 1.67 -2.82 -5.29
CA GLY A 116 0.40 -3.49 -5.00
C GLY A 116 -0.50 -3.55 -6.22
N GLY A 117 -1.27 -4.63 -6.37
CA GLY A 117 -2.20 -4.80 -7.50
C GLY A 117 -3.29 -3.72 -7.57
N ALA A 118 -3.65 -3.13 -6.44
CA ALA A 118 -4.60 -2.02 -6.33
C ALA A 118 -3.91 -0.64 -6.32
N ILE A 119 -2.58 -0.58 -6.28
CA ILE A 119 -1.80 0.66 -6.22
C ILE A 119 -1.37 1.02 -7.65
N THR A 120 -2.27 1.71 -8.35
CA THR A 120 -2.11 2.03 -9.78
C THR A 120 -2.27 3.52 -10.04
N GLY A 121 -1.54 4.03 -11.03
CA GLY A 121 -1.65 5.42 -11.50
C GLY A 121 -0.71 6.41 -10.80
N HIS A 122 -0.69 7.63 -11.32
CA HIS A 122 0.17 8.69 -10.80
C HIS A 122 -0.30 9.19 -9.43
N GLY A 123 0.65 9.48 -8.55
CA GLY A 123 0.37 10.10 -7.24
C GLY A 123 -0.30 9.19 -6.21
N ARG A 124 -0.58 7.91 -6.52
CA ARG A 124 -1.07 6.94 -5.52
C ARG A 124 0.12 6.35 -4.77
N VAL A 125 0.08 6.48 -3.45
CA VAL A 125 1.09 5.96 -2.52
C VAL A 125 0.36 5.15 -1.46
N ASP A 126 0.89 3.98 -1.14
CA ASP A 126 0.49 3.19 0.01
C ASP A 126 1.69 3.10 0.96
N ILE A 127 1.50 3.44 2.23
CA ILE A 127 2.59 3.57 3.19
C ILE A 127 2.57 2.35 4.11
N PHE A 128 3.69 1.64 4.19
CA PHE A 128 3.82 0.55 5.15
C PHE A 128 3.89 1.13 6.56
N THR A 129 2.85 0.94 7.37
CA THR A 129 2.74 1.51 8.74
C THR A 129 3.42 0.66 9.80
N GLY A 130 3.74 -0.61 9.49
CA GLY A 130 4.37 -1.54 10.42
C GLY A 130 3.45 -2.71 10.78
N ARG A 131 3.55 -3.15 12.04
CA ARG A 131 2.78 -4.26 12.62
C ARG A 131 2.23 -3.84 13.98
N GLY A 132 1.15 -4.50 14.39
CA GLY A 132 0.46 -4.21 15.65
C GLY A 132 -0.76 -3.30 15.47
N GLU A 133 -1.53 -3.16 16.54
CA GLU A 133 -2.84 -2.51 16.56
C GLU A 133 -2.80 -1.07 16.02
N ASP A 134 -1.89 -0.23 16.50
CA ASP A 134 -1.74 1.15 16.01
C ASP A 134 -1.43 1.21 14.51
N ALA A 135 -0.64 0.26 14.00
CA ALA A 135 -0.29 0.19 12.59
C ALA A 135 -1.51 -0.20 11.73
N GLU A 136 -2.35 -1.12 12.23
CA GLU A 136 -3.61 -1.51 11.60
C GLU A 136 -4.63 -0.38 11.59
N ILE A 137 -4.79 0.32 12.72
CA ILE A 137 -5.65 1.51 12.83
C ILE A 137 -5.16 2.58 11.87
N THR A 138 -3.85 2.85 11.86
CA THR A 138 -3.24 3.83 10.95
C THR A 138 -3.53 3.47 9.49
N ALA A 139 -3.24 2.23 9.07
CA ALA A 139 -3.40 1.79 7.69
C ALA A 139 -4.88 1.81 7.25
N GLY A 140 -5.80 1.42 8.13
CA GLY A 140 -7.24 1.39 7.84
C GLY A 140 -7.84 2.78 7.59
N HIS A 141 -7.27 3.82 8.21
CA HIS A 141 -7.79 5.19 8.14
C HIS A 141 -6.99 6.11 7.20
N LEU A 142 -5.84 5.67 6.70
CA LEU A 142 -5.00 6.48 5.81
C LEU A 142 -5.63 6.62 4.41
N LYS A 143 -6.51 7.62 4.26
CA LYS A 143 -7.14 8.01 2.99
C LYS A 143 -6.85 9.46 2.61
N GLN A 144 -5.78 10.02 3.18
CA GLN A 144 -5.46 11.44 3.11
C GLN A 144 -4.97 11.86 1.72
N LYS A 145 -5.33 13.08 1.31
CA LYS A 145 -4.64 13.75 0.21
C LYS A 145 -3.23 14.13 0.68
N GLY A 146 -2.28 14.07 -0.24
CA GLY A 146 -0.89 14.38 0.07
C GLY A 146 -0.11 14.73 -1.18
N ARG A 147 1.17 15.02 -1.00
CA ARG A 147 2.13 15.23 -2.08
C ARG A 147 3.22 14.17 -2.00
N VAL A 148 3.67 13.71 -3.16
CA VAL A 148 4.82 12.84 -3.30
C VAL A 148 5.74 13.44 -4.36
N PHE A 149 7.01 13.58 -4.00
CA PHE A 149 8.06 14.07 -4.87
C PHE A 149 9.06 12.95 -5.07
N LEU A 150 9.31 12.57 -6.32
CA LEU A 150 10.37 11.60 -6.64
C LEU A 150 11.67 12.36 -6.85
N LEU A 151 12.71 11.93 -6.16
CA LEU A 151 14.03 12.50 -6.30
C LEU A 151 14.78 11.70 -7.37
N VAL A 152 15.13 12.37 -8.46
CA VAL A 152 15.95 11.82 -9.53
C VAL A 152 17.26 12.59 -9.61
N ALA A 153 18.36 11.87 -9.80
CA ALA A 153 19.64 12.49 -10.08
C ALA A 153 19.58 13.20 -11.45
N LYS A 154 20.21 14.38 -11.55
CA LYS A 154 20.42 15.01 -12.85
C LYS A 154 21.31 14.13 -13.71
N LYS A 155 21.13 14.21 -15.02
CA LYS A 155 21.83 13.36 -16.00
C LYS A 155 23.36 13.50 -15.87
N GLU A 156 23.84 14.71 -15.64
CA GLU A 156 25.27 15.02 -15.48
C GLU A 156 25.91 14.17 -14.37
N TYR A 157 25.26 14.05 -13.21
CA TYR A 157 25.78 13.26 -12.07
C TYR A 157 25.73 11.74 -12.31
N LEU A 158 24.83 11.27 -13.18
CA LEU A 158 24.75 9.84 -13.52
C LEU A 158 25.87 9.43 -14.49
N ALA A 159 26.32 10.34 -15.37
CA ALA A 159 27.36 10.06 -16.34
C ALA A 159 28.71 9.79 -15.65
N GLU A 160 29.06 10.58 -14.63
CA GLU A 160 30.29 10.44 -13.84
C GLU A 160 30.35 9.08 -13.13
N CYS A 161 29.26 8.66 -12.47
CA CYS A 161 29.20 7.37 -11.76
C CYS A 161 29.24 6.15 -12.70
N LEU A 162 28.82 6.29 -13.95
CA LEU A 162 28.86 5.21 -14.94
C LEU A 162 30.20 5.15 -15.68
N SER A 163 30.91 6.29 -15.82
CA SER A 163 32.26 6.30 -16.40
C SER A 163 33.33 5.70 -15.48
N GLU A 164 33.15 5.75 -14.17
CA GLU A 164 34.08 5.14 -13.19
C GLU A 164 33.96 3.60 -13.10
N LYS A 165 32.98 2.99 -13.79
CA LYS A 165 32.75 1.53 -13.79
C LYS A 165 33.28 0.80 -15.03
N ASN A 166 34.02 1.49 -15.90
CA ASN A 166 34.79 0.90 -17.02
C ASN A 166 36.29 1.08 -16.77
#